data_AF-A0A937JTK4-F1
#
_entry.id   AF-A0A937JTK4-F1
#
_cell.length_a   1.000
_cell.length_b   1.000
_cell.length_c   1.000
_cell.angle_alpha   90.00
_cell.angle_beta   90.00
_cell.angle_gamma   90.00
#
_symmetry.space_group_name_H-M   'P 1'
#
loop_
_entity.id
_entity.type
_entity.pdbx_description
1 polymer ?
#
loop_
_entity_poly.entity_id
_entity_poly.type
_entity_poly.pdbx_seq_one_letter_code
_entity_poly.pdbx_strand_id
1 'polypeptide(L)'
;MAVVTAARAAHEILRFARTTPSQDNLRDLRQALRAMGRLAPAEHHLDIVTVHDEIAGAAEELVSARRDFTARRAALAYIDAALNQAEKVMLTLDPAAASPFRPTDIPATPEDITASAIAYNAACFTDWYAEIRSIKDGTPAVRVHCRSDHRTGRTITAVITAGVDTTDGFVAAHPPVAHTFTRLDGRETPADNARRAIAARLSFPGIPIEWTSDHHV
;
A
#
# COMPACT_ATOMS: atom_id res chain seq x y z
N MET A 1 -8.53 -6.74 -9.01
CA MET A 1 -7.58 -5.72 -8.50
C MET A 1 -7.69 -5.49 -6.99
N ALA A 2 -8.86 -5.21 -6.43
CA ALA A 2 -9.03 -4.89 -5.00
C ALA A 2 -8.36 -5.89 -4.01
N VAL A 3 -8.50 -7.20 -4.22
CA VAL A 3 -7.85 -8.24 -3.37
C VAL A 3 -6.32 -8.14 -3.43
N VAL A 4 -5.77 -7.97 -4.63
CA VAL A 4 -4.33 -7.85 -4.87
C VAL A 4 -3.80 -6.62 -4.12
N THR A 5 -4.45 -5.47 -4.28
CA THR A 5 -4.09 -4.24 -3.57
C THR A 5 -4.13 -4.41 -2.06
N ALA A 6 -5.18 -5.04 -1.52
CA ALA A 6 -5.29 -5.32 -0.08
C ALA A 6 -4.18 -6.26 0.40
N ALA A 7 -3.86 -7.31 -0.35
CA ALA A 7 -2.79 -8.25 -0.02
C ALA A 7 -1.42 -7.55 0.00
N ARG A 8 -1.15 -6.66 -0.96
CA ARG A 8 0.08 -5.86 -0.98
C ARG A 8 0.17 -4.88 0.18
N ALA A 9 -0.92 -4.18 0.49
CA ALA A 9 -0.98 -3.29 1.65
C ALA A 9 -0.73 -4.05 2.96
N ALA A 10 -1.38 -5.21 3.12
CA ALA A 10 -1.19 -6.07 4.27
C ALA A 10 0.26 -6.58 4.37
N HIS A 11 0.89 -6.91 3.23
CA HIS A 11 2.28 -7.34 3.20
C HIS A 11 3.27 -6.22 3.59
N GLU A 12 3.00 -4.97 3.22
CA GLU A 12 3.80 -3.82 3.69
C GLU A 12 3.70 -3.63 5.21
N ILE A 13 2.48 -3.72 5.76
CA ILE A 13 2.24 -3.64 7.20
C ILE A 13 2.91 -4.82 7.93
N LEU A 14 2.84 -6.03 7.36
CA LEU A 14 3.52 -7.21 7.87
C LEU A 14 5.04 -7.01 7.93
N ARG A 15 5.64 -6.45 6.88
CA ARG A 15 7.08 -6.15 6.86
C ARG A 15 7.46 -5.21 7.99
N PHE A 16 6.65 -4.18 8.24
CA PHE A 16 6.87 -3.27 9.37
C PHE A 16 6.71 -3.97 10.73
N ALA A 17 5.63 -4.74 10.91
CA ALA A 17 5.37 -5.51 12.12
C ALA A 17 6.48 -6.53 12.42
N ARG A 18 7.08 -7.14 11.40
CA ARG A 18 8.22 -8.07 11.54
C ARG A 18 9.48 -7.37 12.03
N THR A 19 9.74 -6.14 11.58
CA THR A 19 10.91 -5.36 12.05
C THR A 19 10.72 -4.81 13.46
N THR A 20 9.50 -4.40 13.80
CA THR A 20 9.18 -3.78 15.10
C THR A 20 7.90 -4.40 15.66
N PRO A 21 7.95 -5.59 16.27
CA PRO A 21 6.75 -6.23 16.81
C PRO A 21 6.25 -5.46 18.04
N SER A 22 5.19 -4.68 17.86
CA SER A 22 4.50 -3.90 18.89
C SER A 22 2.99 -4.20 18.83
N GLN A 23 2.26 -3.90 19.91
CA GLN A 23 0.81 -4.08 19.90
C GLN A 23 0.11 -3.29 18.79
N ASP A 24 0.53 -2.04 18.57
CA ASP A 24 -0.05 -1.20 17.52
C ASP A 24 0.21 -1.81 16.14
N ASN A 25 1.44 -2.24 15.87
CA ASN A 25 1.78 -2.82 14.56
C ASN A 25 1.06 -4.15 14.32
N LEU A 26 0.87 -4.97 15.35
CA LEU A 26 0.11 -6.22 15.25
C LEU A 26 -1.40 -5.95 15.10
N ARG A 27 -1.93 -4.90 15.73
CA ARG A 27 -3.31 -4.45 15.53
C ARG A 27 -3.53 -3.97 14.09
N ASP A 28 -2.60 -3.18 13.56
CA ASP A 28 -2.69 -2.66 12.20
C ASP A 28 -2.64 -3.81 11.18
N LEU A 29 -1.77 -4.80 11.40
CA LEU A 29 -1.72 -6.02 10.59
C LEU A 29 -3.04 -6.81 10.64
N ARG A 30 -3.64 -6.95 11.82
CA ARG A 30 -4.96 -7.60 11.97
C ARG A 30 -6.05 -6.87 11.22
N GLN A 31 -6.05 -5.54 11.27
CA GLN A 31 -7.00 -4.73 10.52
C GLN A 31 -6.84 -4.96 9.01
N ALA A 32 -5.59 -4.99 8.52
CA ALA A 32 -5.30 -5.29 7.12
C ALA A 32 -5.78 -6.69 6.69
N LEU A 33 -5.55 -7.72 7.52
CA LEU A 33 -6.06 -9.08 7.29
C LEU A 33 -7.58 -9.11 7.25
N ARG A 34 -8.26 -8.38 8.13
CA ARG A 34 -9.72 -8.29 8.15
C ARG A 34 -10.27 -7.63 6.89
N ALA A 35 -9.62 -6.55 6.41
CA ALA A 35 -9.99 -5.89 5.17
C ALA A 35 -9.78 -6.81 3.96
N MET A 36 -8.64 -7.48 3.90
CA MET A 36 -8.30 -8.47 2.87
C MET A 36 -9.31 -9.64 2.86
N GLY A 37 -9.69 -10.17 4.02
CA GLY A 37 -10.66 -11.27 4.15
C GLY A 37 -12.04 -10.95 3.60
N ARG A 38 -12.48 -9.70 3.63
CA ARG A 38 -13.75 -9.28 3.02
C ARG A 38 -13.75 -9.32 1.49
N LEU A 39 -12.56 -9.22 0.90
CA LEU A 39 -12.36 -9.16 -0.54
C LEU A 39 -11.94 -10.52 -1.11
N ALA A 40 -11.23 -11.33 -0.31
CA ALA A 40 -10.66 -12.60 -0.72
C ALA A 40 -11.74 -13.60 -1.22
N PRO A 41 -11.37 -14.54 -2.10
CA PRO A 41 -12.20 -15.70 -2.42
C PRO A 41 -12.60 -16.49 -1.17
N ALA A 42 -13.80 -17.07 -1.18
CA ALA A 42 -14.39 -17.75 -0.02
C ALA A 42 -13.52 -18.90 0.53
N GLU A 43 -12.80 -19.60 -0.35
CA GLU A 43 -11.89 -20.69 0.02
C GLU A 43 -10.74 -20.26 0.93
N HIS A 44 -10.39 -18.97 0.96
CA HIS A 44 -9.32 -18.43 1.81
C HIS A 44 -9.83 -17.75 3.07
N HIS A 45 -11.15 -17.61 3.27
CA HIS A 45 -11.72 -16.85 4.39
C HIS A 45 -11.32 -17.44 5.73
N LEU A 46 -11.37 -18.77 5.86
CA LEU A 46 -11.02 -19.44 7.11
C LEU A 46 -9.54 -19.25 7.44
N ASP A 47 -8.65 -19.43 6.47
CA ASP A 47 -7.20 -19.22 6.66
C ASP A 47 -6.90 -17.80 7.15
N ILE A 48 -7.55 -16.78 6.56
CA ILE A 48 -7.39 -15.39 6.94
C ILE A 48 -7.88 -15.13 8.38
N VAL A 49 -9.04 -15.68 8.75
CA VAL A 49 -9.60 -15.54 10.11
C VAL A 49 -8.70 -16.23 11.14
N THR A 50 -8.24 -17.45 10.85
CA THR A 50 -7.33 -18.18 11.73
C THR A 50 -6.07 -17.39 12.00
N VAL A 51 -5.41 -16.89 10.95
CA VAL A 51 -4.19 -16.06 11.11
C VAL A 51 -4.47 -14.76 11.89
N HIS A 52 -5.60 -14.11 11.61
CA HIS A 52 -6.00 -12.91 12.34
C HIS A 52 -6.10 -13.17 13.85
N ASP A 53 -6.68 -14.30 14.25
CA ASP A 53 -6.85 -14.67 15.65
C ASP A 53 -5.54 -15.14 16.29
N GLU A 54 -4.66 -15.82 15.54
CA GLU A 54 -3.30 -16.16 15.98
C GLU A 54 -2.48 -14.90 16.30
N ILE A 55 -2.54 -13.88 15.44
CA ILE A 55 -1.87 -12.59 15.70
C ILE A 55 -2.48 -11.91 16.93
N ALA A 56 -3.80 -12.02 17.15
CA ALA A 56 -4.45 -11.49 18.33
C ALA A 56 -3.89 -12.12 19.61
N GLY A 57 -3.87 -13.47 19.67
CA GLY A 57 -3.30 -14.20 20.80
C GLY A 57 -1.82 -13.90 21.01
N ALA A 58 -1.03 -13.83 19.94
CA ALA A 58 0.39 -13.52 20.02
C ALA A 58 0.64 -12.09 20.57
N ALA A 59 -0.21 -11.12 20.20
CA ALA A 59 -0.15 -9.77 20.74
C ALA A 59 -0.50 -9.71 22.25
N GLU A 60 -1.49 -10.49 22.69
CA GLU A 60 -1.86 -10.60 24.11
C GLU A 60 -0.73 -11.22 24.94
N GLU A 61 -0.10 -12.27 24.43
CA GLU A 61 1.05 -12.91 25.09
C GLU A 61 2.27 -11.97 25.21
N LEU A 62 2.51 -11.11 24.22
CA LEU A 62 3.59 -10.13 24.31
C LEU A 62 3.38 -9.13 25.45
N VAL A 63 2.11 -8.80 25.75
CA VAL A 63 1.72 -7.88 26.83
C VAL A 63 1.85 -8.56 28.18
N SER A 64 1.31 -9.78 28.30
CA SER A 64 1.37 -10.56 29.54
C SER A 64 2.82 -10.80 29.95
N ALA A 65 3.70 -11.05 28.97
CA ALA A 65 5.11 -11.36 29.17
C ALA A 65 6.02 -10.15 29.43
N ARG A 66 5.50 -8.93 29.59
CA ARG A 66 6.30 -7.69 29.65
C ARG A 66 7.43 -7.70 30.70
N ARG A 67 7.25 -8.42 31.81
CA ARG A 67 8.20 -8.46 32.95
C ARG A 67 9.02 -9.75 33.04
N ASP A 68 8.77 -10.73 32.19
CA ASP A 68 9.45 -12.02 32.20
C ASP A 68 10.18 -12.24 30.87
N PHE A 69 11.50 -12.37 30.92
CA PHE A 69 12.33 -12.52 29.73
C PHE A 69 12.06 -13.83 28.97
N THR A 70 11.83 -14.93 29.68
CA THR A 70 11.57 -16.24 29.09
C THR A 70 10.21 -16.25 28.43
N ALA A 71 9.18 -15.74 29.11
CA ALA A 71 7.85 -15.58 28.54
C ALA A 71 7.88 -14.63 27.33
N ARG A 72 8.67 -13.55 27.39
CA ARG A 72 8.78 -12.59 26.28
C ARG A 72 9.41 -13.24 25.06
N ARG A 73 10.44 -14.06 25.26
CA ARG A 73 11.07 -14.83 24.18
C ARG A 73 10.09 -15.81 23.54
N ALA A 74 9.27 -16.50 24.34
CA ALA A 74 8.24 -17.39 23.84
C ALA A 74 7.16 -16.63 23.04
N ALA A 75 6.70 -15.48 23.55
CA ALA A 75 5.74 -14.63 22.86
C ALA A 75 6.27 -14.12 21.51
N LEU A 76 7.55 -13.71 21.45
CA LEU A 76 8.18 -13.31 20.18
C LEU A 76 8.29 -14.46 19.18
N ALA A 77 8.56 -15.68 19.64
CA ALA A 77 8.57 -16.86 18.77
C ALA A 77 7.15 -17.17 18.24
N TYR A 78 6.13 -16.99 19.08
CA TYR A 78 4.74 -17.14 18.66
C TYR A 78 4.33 -16.07 17.63
N ILE A 79 4.74 -14.81 17.84
CA ILE A 79 4.55 -13.73 16.86
C ILE A 79 5.21 -14.11 15.53
N ASP A 80 6.46 -14.57 15.53
CA ASP A 80 7.16 -14.93 14.29
C ASP A 80 6.42 -16.04 13.52
N ALA A 81 5.93 -17.06 14.22
CA ALA A 81 5.12 -18.12 13.61
C ALA A 81 3.83 -17.58 12.98
N ALA A 82 3.09 -16.72 13.71
CA ALA A 82 1.86 -16.09 13.20
C ALA A 82 2.14 -15.17 12.00
N LEU A 83 3.22 -14.39 12.04
CA LEU A 83 3.64 -13.54 10.91
C LEU A 83 4.03 -14.37 9.68
N ASN A 84 4.70 -15.51 9.86
CA ASN A 84 5.03 -16.42 8.77
C ASN A 84 3.77 -17.02 8.13
N GLN A 85 2.75 -17.33 8.93
CA GLN A 85 1.48 -17.82 8.40
C GLN A 85 0.70 -16.73 7.68
N ALA A 86 0.70 -15.49 8.20
CA ALA A 86 0.12 -14.34 7.54
C ALA A 86 0.74 -14.07 6.17
N GLU A 87 2.07 -14.11 6.09
CA GLU A 87 2.80 -13.93 4.83
C GLU A 87 2.38 -14.97 3.79
N LYS A 88 2.24 -16.25 4.16
CA LYS A 88 1.79 -17.31 3.24
C LYS A 88 0.40 -17.03 2.67
N VAL A 89 -0.54 -16.59 3.52
CA VAL A 89 -1.91 -16.27 3.08
C VAL A 89 -1.91 -15.10 2.12
N MET A 90 -1.14 -14.04 2.42
CA MET A 90 -1.00 -12.88 1.52
C MET A 90 -0.40 -13.27 0.17
N LEU A 91 0.66 -14.10 0.17
CA LEU A 91 1.32 -14.56 -1.05
C LEU A 91 0.48 -15.57 -1.86
N THR A 92 -0.48 -16.24 -1.22
CA THR A 92 -1.45 -17.08 -1.92
C THR A 92 -2.44 -16.21 -2.71
N LEU A 93 -2.88 -15.10 -2.12
CA LEU A 93 -3.80 -14.16 -2.76
C LEU A 93 -3.12 -13.28 -3.82
N ASP A 94 -1.87 -12.88 -3.57
CA ASP A 94 -1.02 -12.19 -4.53
C ASP A 94 0.45 -12.66 -4.39
N PRO A 95 0.93 -13.56 -5.28
CA PRO A 95 2.31 -14.01 -5.27
C PRO A 95 3.35 -12.89 -5.44
N ALA A 96 2.93 -11.75 -5.99
CA ALA A 96 3.80 -10.60 -6.17
C ALA A 96 3.81 -9.64 -4.95
N ALA A 97 3.08 -9.94 -3.87
CA ALA A 97 3.01 -9.05 -2.71
C ALA A 97 4.34 -8.83 -1.98
N ALA A 98 5.28 -9.77 -2.08
CA ALA A 98 6.65 -9.60 -1.59
C ALA A 98 7.51 -8.66 -2.46
N SER A 99 7.08 -8.34 -3.68
CA SER A 99 7.80 -7.46 -4.58
C SER A 99 7.35 -6.01 -4.42
N PRO A 100 8.26 -5.03 -4.61
CA PRO A 100 7.87 -3.62 -4.69
C PRO A 100 6.82 -3.39 -5.77
N PHE A 101 5.86 -2.50 -5.49
CA PHE A 101 4.83 -2.10 -6.43
C PHE A 101 5.46 -1.45 -7.67
N ARG A 102 5.09 -1.93 -8.85
CA ARG A 102 5.65 -1.49 -10.14
C ARG A 102 4.63 -0.65 -10.90
N PRO A 103 5.05 0.14 -11.90
CA PRO A 103 4.12 0.88 -12.75
C PRO A 103 3.06 -0.01 -13.43
N THR A 104 3.40 -1.27 -13.73
CA THR A 104 2.48 -2.26 -14.33
C THR A 104 1.41 -2.78 -13.37
N ASP A 105 1.59 -2.57 -12.06
CA ASP A 105 0.63 -3.00 -11.04
C ASP A 105 -0.42 -1.91 -10.75
N ILE A 106 -0.25 -0.71 -11.32
CA ILE A 106 -1.15 0.42 -11.10
C ILE A 106 -2.53 0.09 -11.68
N PRO A 107 -3.63 0.22 -10.91
CA PRO A 107 -4.98 0.00 -11.41
C PRO A 107 -5.28 0.94 -12.59
N ALA A 108 -5.75 0.35 -13.70
CA ALA A 108 -5.75 1.02 -15.00
C ALA A 108 -7.12 1.55 -15.45
N THR A 109 -8.19 1.19 -14.75
CA THR A 109 -9.56 1.65 -15.02
C THR A 109 -10.11 2.48 -13.86
N PRO A 110 -11.07 3.40 -14.10
CA PRO A 110 -11.73 4.14 -13.04
C PRO A 110 -12.29 3.21 -11.95
N GLU A 111 -12.92 2.12 -12.35
CA GLU A 111 -13.51 1.13 -11.44
C GLU A 111 -12.44 0.42 -10.61
N ASP A 112 -11.32 0.02 -11.22
CA ASP A 112 -10.22 -0.62 -10.50
C ASP A 112 -9.54 0.35 -9.54
N ILE A 113 -9.40 1.63 -9.90
CA ILE A 113 -8.86 2.66 -9.02
C ILE A 113 -9.76 2.85 -7.81
N THR A 114 -11.07 3.03 -8.00
CA THR A 114 -12.03 3.20 -6.89
C THR A 114 -12.05 1.96 -6.00
N ALA A 115 -12.11 0.75 -6.57
CA ALA A 115 -12.11 -0.49 -5.81
C ALA A 115 -10.79 -0.68 -5.04
N SER A 116 -9.66 -0.32 -5.63
CA SER A 116 -8.35 -0.38 -4.99
C SER A 116 -8.18 0.68 -3.90
N ALA A 117 -8.71 1.89 -4.08
CA ALA A 117 -8.76 2.91 -3.03
C ALA A 117 -9.54 2.43 -1.82
N ILE A 118 -10.73 1.85 -2.01
CA ILE A 118 -11.50 1.28 -0.90
C ILE A 118 -10.70 0.18 -0.20
N ALA A 119 -10.11 -0.74 -0.96
CA ALA A 119 -9.35 -1.87 -0.42
C ALA A 119 -8.09 -1.45 0.35
N TYR A 120 -7.31 -0.54 -0.23
CA TYR A 120 -6.08 0.00 0.34
C TYR A 120 -6.36 0.76 1.65
N ASN A 121 -7.35 1.64 1.66
CA ASN A 121 -7.67 2.43 2.84
C ASN A 121 -8.30 1.59 3.95
N ALA A 122 -9.13 0.59 3.60
CA ALA A 122 -9.64 -0.37 4.58
C ALA A 122 -8.50 -1.16 5.27
N ALA A 123 -7.39 -1.40 4.56
CA ALA A 123 -6.23 -2.09 5.10
C ALA A 123 -5.32 -1.18 5.96
N CYS A 124 -5.18 0.10 5.58
CA CYS A 124 -4.24 1.03 6.22
C CYS A 124 -4.86 1.90 7.33
N PHE A 125 -6.19 2.11 7.34
CA PHE A 125 -6.83 3.08 8.24
C PHE A 125 -8.00 2.48 9.03
N THR A 126 -8.11 2.89 10.30
CA THR A 126 -9.11 2.37 11.24
C THR A 126 -10.50 2.98 11.01
N ASP A 127 -10.58 4.26 10.60
CA ASP A 127 -11.83 5.03 10.42
C ASP A 127 -12.23 5.25 8.95
N TRP A 128 -11.87 4.31 8.07
CA TRP A 128 -12.11 4.40 6.62
C TRP A 128 -13.60 4.45 6.21
N TYR A 129 -14.56 4.12 7.09
CA TYR A 129 -15.99 4.06 6.75
C TYR A 129 -16.59 5.40 6.34
N ALA A 130 -16.15 6.51 6.94
CA ALA A 130 -16.57 7.86 6.55
C ALA A 130 -16.05 8.20 5.14
N GLU A 131 -14.87 7.70 4.79
CA GLU A 131 -14.19 7.95 3.51
C GLU A 131 -14.77 7.12 2.36
N ILE A 132 -15.39 5.95 2.61
CA ILE A 132 -15.93 5.09 1.53
C ILE A 132 -16.88 5.87 0.62
N ARG A 133 -17.78 6.67 1.21
CA ARG A 133 -18.76 7.41 0.43
C ARG A 133 -18.06 8.47 -0.41
N SER A 134 -17.14 9.23 0.19
CA SER A 134 -16.31 10.22 -0.52
C SER A 134 -15.50 9.58 -1.66
N ILE A 135 -14.97 8.36 -1.47
CA ILE A 135 -14.24 7.60 -2.50
C ILE A 135 -15.18 7.13 -3.62
N LYS A 136 -16.40 6.68 -3.31
CA LYS A 136 -17.37 6.23 -4.32
C LYS A 136 -17.90 7.37 -5.18
N ASP A 137 -18.09 8.53 -4.57
CA ASP A 137 -18.63 9.72 -5.24
C ASP A 137 -17.50 10.58 -5.87
N GLY A 138 -16.24 10.27 -5.58
CA GLY A 138 -15.07 10.99 -6.07
C GLY A 138 -14.67 10.66 -7.51
N THR A 139 -13.64 11.35 -8.01
CA THR A 139 -13.15 11.19 -9.39
C THR A 139 -11.82 10.42 -9.40
N PRO A 140 -11.73 9.25 -10.06
CA PRO A 140 -10.47 8.54 -10.23
C PRO A 140 -9.44 9.38 -10.98
N ALA A 141 -8.21 9.44 -10.48
CA ALA A 141 -7.12 10.23 -11.03
C ALA A 141 -5.77 9.58 -10.76
N VAL A 142 -4.75 9.96 -11.54
CA VAL A 142 -3.35 9.61 -11.28
C VAL A 142 -2.56 10.88 -11.05
N ARG A 143 -1.82 10.93 -9.94
CA ARG A 143 -0.90 12.03 -9.61
C ARG A 143 0.53 11.57 -9.78
N VAL A 144 1.32 12.37 -10.50
CA VAL A 144 2.75 12.15 -10.72
C VAL A 144 3.52 13.32 -10.13
N HIS A 145 4.12 13.10 -8.97
CA HIS A 145 4.97 14.07 -8.29
C HIS A 145 6.42 13.88 -8.70
N CYS A 146 7.00 14.88 -9.34
CA CYS A 146 8.35 14.81 -9.90
C CYS A 146 9.32 15.65 -9.08
N ARG A 147 10.45 15.05 -8.72
CA ARG A 147 11.53 15.73 -8.01
C ARG A 147 12.88 15.46 -8.69
N SER A 148 13.67 16.50 -8.86
CA SER A 148 15.07 16.38 -9.28
C SER A 148 15.99 16.13 -8.09
N ASP A 149 17.09 15.41 -8.31
CA ASP A 149 18.15 15.29 -7.31
C ASP A 149 18.77 16.65 -7.02
N HIS A 150 18.95 16.95 -5.74
CA HIS A 150 19.43 18.25 -5.25
C HIS A 150 20.89 18.55 -5.62
N ARG A 151 21.68 17.55 -6.05
CA ARG A 151 23.10 17.73 -6.37
C ARG A 151 23.32 18.14 -7.82
N THR A 152 22.72 17.41 -8.75
CA THR A 152 23.05 17.57 -10.17
C THR A 152 21.85 18.01 -11.01
N GLY A 153 20.63 17.85 -10.51
CA GLY A 153 19.41 18.04 -11.28
C GLY A 153 19.28 17.09 -12.48
N ARG A 154 20.16 16.09 -12.59
CA ARG A 154 20.25 15.14 -13.71
C ARG A 154 19.38 13.92 -13.49
N THR A 155 19.12 13.55 -12.25
CA THR A 155 18.24 12.42 -11.93
C THR A 155 16.89 12.97 -11.52
N ILE A 156 15.83 12.49 -12.17
CA ILE A 156 14.46 12.81 -11.81
C ILE A 156 13.84 11.56 -11.21
N THR A 157 13.18 11.73 -10.07
CA THR A 157 12.33 10.74 -9.43
C THR A 157 10.88 11.17 -9.64
N ALA A 158 10.10 10.37 -10.36
CA ALA A 158 8.66 10.49 -10.47
C ALA A 158 8.01 9.52 -9.48
N VAL A 159 7.21 10.04 -8.55
CA VAL A 159 6.36 9.26 -7.65
C VAL A 159 4.96 9.25 -8.22
N ILE A 160 4.49 8.06 -8.59
CA ILE A 160 3.23 7.83 -9.27
C ILE A 160 2.24 7.21 -8.28
N THR A 161 1.08 7.85 -8.13
CA THR A 161 0.02 7.38 -7.26
C THR A 161 -1.31 7.49 -7.99
N ALA A 162 -1.98 6.36 -8.22
CA ALA A 162 -3.39 6.35 -8.60
C ALA A 162 -4.25 6.46 -7.34
N GLY A 163 -5.42 7.08 -7.48
CA GLY A 163 -6.31 7.33 -6.35
C GLY A 163 -7.59 8.02 -6.78
N VAL A 164 -8.35 8.49 -5.81
CA VAL A 164 -9.61 9.19 -6.02
C VAL A 164 -9.51 10.60 -5.44
N ASP A 165 -9.80 11.59 -6.26
CA ASP A 165 -10.02 12.96 -5.82
C ASP A 165 -11.40 13.05 -5.17
N THR A 166 -11.41 13.40 -3.89
CA THR A 166 -12.62 13.60 -3.08
C THR A 166 -12.71 15.07 -2.63
N THR A 167 -13.83 15.47 -2.04
CA THR A 167 -13.97 16.82 -1.46
C THR A 167 -12.98 17.10 -0.33
N ASP A 168 -12.51 16.04 0.34
CA ASP A 168 -11.63 16.13 1.51
C ASP A 168 -10.15 15.96 1.15
N GLY A 169 -9.85 15.68 -0.13
CA GLY A 169 -8.50 15.48 -0.64
C GLY A 169 -8.36 14.24 -1.50
N PHE A 170 -7.11 13.87 -1.78
CA PHE A 170 -6.79 12.73 -2.63
C PHE A 170 -6.56 11.48 -1.80
N VAL A 171 -7.29 10.43 -2.13
CA VAL A 171 -7.23 9.15 -1.44
C VAL A 171 -6.49 8.14 -2.32
N ALA A 172 -5.34 7.67 -1.86
CA ALA A 172 -4.50 6.75 -2.62
C ALA A 172 -5.15 5.37 -2.81
N ALA A 173 -4.92 4.77 -3.97
CA ALA A 173 -5.39 3.43 -4.32
C ALA A 173 -4.36 2.33 -4.12
N HIS A 174 -3.11 2.67 -3.85
CA HIS A 174 -2.00 1.74 -3.65
C HIS A 174 -0.79 2.46 -3.02
N PRO A 175 0.24 1.73 -2.56
CA PRO A 175 1.51 2.34 -2.15
C PRO A 175 2.17 3.12 -3.29
N PRO A 176 2.85 4.24 -3.03
CA PRO A 176 3.44 5.08 -4.07
C PRO A 176 4.51 4.33 -4.89
N VAL A 177 4.49 4.51 -6.22
CA VAL A 177 5.45 3.90 -7.13
C VAL A 177 6.51 4.92 -7.54
N ALA A 178 7.76 4.71 -7.12
CA ALA A 178 8.87 5.55 -7.53
C ALA A 178 9.51 5.04 -8.83
N HIS A 179 9.69 5.94 -9.80
CA HIS A 179 10.44 5.70 -11.03
C HIS A 179 11.53 6.74 -11.21
N THR A 180 12.77 6.28 -11.41
CA THR A 180 13.93 7.15 -11.60
C THR A 180 14.44 7.08 -13.02
N PHE A 181 14.79 8.24 -13.58
CA PHE A 181 15.37 8.32 -14.92
C PHE A 181 16.28 9.55 -15.02
N THR A 182 17.16 9.53 -16.01
CA THR A 182 18.04 10.65 -16.30
C THR A 182 17.30 11.68 -17.14
N ARG A 183 17.42 12.95 -16.75
CA ARG A 183 16.93 14.11 -17.48
C ARG A 183 17.56 14.14 -18.87
N LEU A 184 16.72 14.29 -19.90
CA LEU A 184 17.17 14.32 -21.29
C LEU A 184 17.70 15.70 -21.67
N ASP A 185 17.05 16.76 -21.17
CA ASP A 185 17.40 18.17 -21.42
C ASP A 185 17.21 19.03 -20.15
N GLY A 186 18.19 19.88 -19.87
CA GLY A 186 18.22 20.84 -18.75
C GLY A 186 17.24 22.02 -18.88
N ARG A 187 16.52 22.13 -20.01
CA ARG A 187 15.56 23.23 -20.27
C ARG A 187 14.13 22.93 -19.82
N GLU A 188 13.72 21.67 -19.81
CA GLU A 188 12.37 21.24 -19.47
C GLU A 188 12.21 21.02 -17.96
N THR A 189 11.03 21.28 -17.39
CA THR A 189 10.78 21.00 -15.97
C THR A 189 10.91 19.49 -15.67
N PRO A 190 11.07 19.08 -14.40
CA PRO A 190 11.06 17.66 -14.04
C PRO A 190 9.78 16.95 -14.48
N ALA A 191 8.62 17.60 -14.35
CA ALA A 191 7.33 17.09 -14.81
C ALA A 191 7.26 16.93 -16.33
N ASP A 192 7.79 17.88 -17.12
CA ASP A 192 7.78 17.77 -18.58
C ASP A 192 8.68 16.63 -19.07
N ASN A 193 9.88 16.51 -18.46
CA ASN A 193 10.77 15.38 -18.72
C ASN A 193 10.10 14.05 -18.35
N ALA A 194 9.43 13.97 -17.19
CA ALA A 194 8.69 12.78 -16.78
C ALA A 194 7.59 12.43 -17.78
N ARG A 195 6.77 13.42 -18.17
CA ARG A 195 5.71 13.22 -19.16
C ARG A 195 6.28 12.64 -20.46
N ARG A 196 7.40 13.16 -20.97
CA ARG A 196 8.06 12.60 -22.16
C ARG A 196 8.59 11.17 -21.94
N ALA A 197 9.15 10.88 -20.77
CA ALA A 197 9.80 9.61 -20.48
C ALA A 197 8.82 8.46 -20.22
N ILE A 198 7.68 8.74 -19.57
CA ILE A 198 6.79 7.68 -19.05
C ILE A 198 5.32 7.82 -19.44
N ALA A 199 4.84 8.89 -20.09
CA ALA A 199 3.42 9.02 -20.42
C ALA A 199 2.89 7.87 -21.30
N ALA A 200 3.70 7.38 -22.24
CA ALA A 200 3.31 6.22 -23.06
C ALA A 200 3.10 4.93 -22.24
N ARG A 201 3.75 4.81 -21.08
CA ARG A 201 3.59 3.69 -20.14
C ARG A 201 2.46 3.90 -19.13
N LEU A 202 2.02 5.15 -18.96
CA LEU A 202 0.93 5.56 -18.07
C LEU A 202 -0.28 5.96 -18.90
N SER A 203 -0.74 5.07 -19.78
CA SER A 203 -1.96 5.28 -20.55
C SER A 203 -3.14 4.67 -19.81
N PHE A 204 -3.95 5.54 -19.21
CA PHE A 204 -5.14 5.17 -18.45
C PHE A 204 -6.38 5.77 -19.12
N PRO A 205 -7.10 4.99 -19.96
CA PRO A 205 -8.23 5.52 -20.71
C PRO A 205 -9.29 6.15 -19.79
N GLY A 206 -9.64 7.41 -20.06
CA GLY A 206 -10.66 8.13 -19.29
C GLY A 206 -10.24 8.60 -17.90
N ILE A 207 -8.96 8.43 -17.52
CA ILE A 207 -8.46 8.85 -16.20
C ILE A 207 -7.53 10.07 -16.37
N PRO A 208 -7.82 11.20 -15.70
CA PRO A 208 -6.92 12.35 -15.71
C PRO A 208 -5.59 12.02 -15.04
N ILE A 209 -4.50 12.54 -15.62
CA ILE A 209 -3.14 12.43 -15.06
C ILE A 209 -2.61 13.83 -14.76
N GLU A 210 -2.43 14.12 -13.48
CA GLU A 210 -1.85 15.36 -12.99
C GLU A 210 -0.33 15.20 -12.82
N TRP A 211 0.43 16.15 -13.36
CA TRP A 211 1.89 16.16 -13.28
C TRP A 211 2.34 17.39 -12.51
N THR A 212 3.00 17.20 -11.38
CA THR A 212 3.51 18.29 -10.54
C THR A 212 5.02 18.16 -10.36
N SER A 213 5.70 19.29 -10.17
CA SER A 213 7.13 19.31 -9.82
C SER A 213 7.31 19.99 -8.48
N ASP A 214 8.21 19.48 -7.65
CA ASP A 214 8.69 20.24 -6.50
C ASP A 214 9.51 21.42 -7.01
N HIS A 215 8.98 22.64 -6.85
CA HIS A 215 9.77 23.85 -7.00
C HIS A 215 10.62 24.02 -5.73
N HIS A 216 11.86 23.52 -5.78
CA HIS A 216 12.88 24.05 -4.89
C HIS A 216 13.20 25.48 -5.37
N VAL A 217 12.63 26.46 -4.67
CA VAL A 217 13.12 27.84 -4.61
C VAL A 217 14.51 27.84 -3.98
#